data_AF-A4BL15-F1
#
_entry.id   AF-A4BL15-F1
#
_cell.length_a   1.000
_cell.length_b   1.000
_cell.length_c   1.000
_cell.angle_alpha   90.00
_cell.angle_beta   90.00
_cell.angle_gamma   90.00
#
_symmetry.space_group_name_H-M   'P 1'
#
loop_
_entity.id
_entity.type
_entity.pdbx_description
1 polymer ?
#
loop_
_entity_poly.entity_id
_entity_poly.type
_entity_poly.pdbx_seq_one_letter_code
_entity_poly.pdbx_strand_id
1 'polypeptide(L)'
;MLDPTAIANPADYTQHDYRDKSLVIRRFKKDVRDQLQGNFPERQIEVVKTQATAAEEEAYARLMDVSFHNLDGRGQGVGQLFRTTLEKALFPSPAACLSTVRNRMARLRKRLEKERDGERQTTLVEDLDTLQGLEVELQAITPEQFSKYQLLRRQLCDGLGWAPMDPNDRLVLFTESLVTLDFLAKRLPDDLKLNTATSSSRRTRPESAPRSAASGRKRAPPGPRCTTSGRCTRSWNGSPTAC
;
A
#
# COMPACT_ATOMS: atom_id res chain seq x y z
N MET A 1 -14.56 3.59 22.52
CA MET A 1 -13.64 2.47 22.78
C MET A 1 -14.48 1.38 23.41
N LEU A 2 -14.54 0.17 22.83
CA LEU A 2 -15.33 -0.94 23.41
C LEU A 2 -14.76 -1.27 24.80
N ASP A 3 -15.62 -1.57 25.76
CA ASP A 3 -15.21 -1.95 27.11
C ASP A 3 -14.32 -3.21 27.02
N PRO A 4 -13.08 -3.19 27.56
CA PRO A 4 -12.16 -4.34 27.49
C PRO A 4 -12.70 -5.59 28.19
N THR A 5 -13.78 -5.50 28.97
CA THR A 5 -14.47 -6.64 29.59
C THR A 5 -15.51 -7.32 28.68
N ALA A 6 -15.81 -6.77 27.50
CA ALA A 6 -16.85 -7.32 26.62
C ALA A 6 -16.41 -8.57 25.83
N ILE A 7 -15.10 -8.80 25.69
CA ILE A 7 -14.50 -9.93 24.97
C ILE A 7 -14.03 -10.96 26.00
N ALA A 8 -14.72 -12.11 26.06
CA ALA A 8 -14.51 -13.13 27.09
C ALA A 8 -13.17 -13.87 26.95
N ASN A 9 -12.64 -14.04 25.72
CA ASN A 9 -11.36 -14.69 25.47
C ASN A 9 -10.64 -14.06 24.25
N PRO A 10 -9.52 -13.35 24.44
CA PRO A 10 -8.77 -12.73 23.34
C PRO A 10 -8.09 -13.73 22.39
N ALA A 11 -7.86 -14.97 22.82
CA ALA A 11 -7.13 -15.99 22.05
C ALA A 11 -8.04 -16.84 21.15
N ASP A 12 -9.34 -16.88 21.45
CA ASP A 12 -10.35 -17.64 20.71
C ASP A 12 -11.61 -16.79 20.58
N TYR A 13 -11.56 -15.82 19.67
CA TYR A 13 -12.61 -14.85 19.42
C TYR A 13 -13.41 -15.23 18.17
N THR A 14 -14.70 -15.48 18.34
CA THR A 14 -15.61 -15.97 17.30
C THR A 14 -16.74 -14.98 17.02
N GLN A 15 -17.48 -15.19 15.92
CA GLN A 15 -18.61 -14.33 15.55
C GLN A 15 -19.69 -14.25 16.65
N HIS A 16 -19.89 -15.33 17.40
CA HIS A 16 -20.88 -15.41 18.48
C HIS A 16 -20.55 -14.48 19.65
N ASP A 17 -19.28 -14.12 19.83
CA ASP A 17 -18.83 -13.33 20.98
C ASP A 17 -19.27 -11.86 20.93
N TYR A 18 -19.71 -11.36 19.77
CA TYR A 18 -20.09 -9.96 19.58
C TYR A 18 -21.38 -9.71 18.80
N ARG A 19 -21.92 -10.70 18.09
CA ARG A 19 -23.11 -10.56 17.24
C ARG A 19 -24.33 -10.04 18.01
N ASP A 20 -24.54 -10.53 19.23
CA ASP A 20 -25.73 -10.22 20.03
C ASP A 20 -25.47 -9.16 21.11
N LYS A 21 -24.23 -8.69 21.23
CA LYS A 21 -23.80 -7.75 22.28
C LYS A 21 -23.83 -6.28 21.85
N SER A 22 -24.42 -5.97 20.69
CA SER A 22 -24.46 -4.61 20.11
C SER A 22 -23.10 -3.91 20.03
N LEU A 23 -22.01 -4.69 19.96
CA LEU A 23 -20.63 -4.16 19.91
C LEU A 23 -20.23 -3.65 18.52
N VAL A 24 -21.04 -3.98 17.50
CA VAL A 24 -20.82 -3.56 16.12
C VAL A 24 -22.03 -2.76 15.66
N ILE A 25 -21.81 -1.47 15.39
CA ILE A 25 -22.82 -0.59 14.78
C ILE A 25 -22.44 -0.42 13.32
N ARG A 26 -23.33 -0.84 12.41
CA ARG A 26 -23.22 -0.59 10.97
C ARG A 26 -24.43 0.25 10.55
N ARG A 27 -24.18 1.47 10.05
CA ARG A 27 -25.20 2.31 9.42
C ARG A 27 -24.94 2.37 7.92
N PHE A 28 -25.96 2.13 7.13
CA PHE A 28 -25.90 2.33 5.69
C PHE A 28 -26.12 3.81 5.37
N LYS A 29 -25.66 4.25 4.20
CA LYS A 29 -25.84 5.64 3.73
C LYS A 29 -27.32 6.06 3.74
N LYS A 30 -28.24 5.13 3.47
CA LYS A 30 -29.69 5.34 3.54
C LYS A 30 -30.20 5.62 4.96
N ASP A 31 -29.56 5.07 5.99
CA ASP A 31 -30.00 5.17 7.40
C ASP A 31 -29.57 6.49 8.05
N VAL A 32 -28.68 7.24 7.41
CA VAL A 32 -28.15 8.53 7.89
C VAL A 32 -28.46 9.70 6.97
N ARG A 33 -29.19 9.45 5.87
CA ARG A 33 -29.46 10.46 4.84
C ARG A 33 -30.20 11.67 5.42
N ASP A 34 -31.18 11.43 6.29
CA ASP A 34 -32.00 12.49 6.88
C ASP A 34 -31.27 13.24 8.02
N GLN A 35 -30.18 12.67 8.54
CA GLN A 35 -29.32 13.28 9.58
C GLN A 35 -28.21 14.17 8.99
N LEU A 36 -27.99 14.10 7.67
CA LEU A 36 -26.96 14.84 6.97
C LEU A 36 -27.64 15.94 6.15
N GLN A 37 -27.39 17.20 6.50
CA GLN A 37 -28.02 18.39 5.87
C GLN A 37 -27.66 18.61 4.37
N GLY A 38 -26.94 17.67 3.74
CA GLY A 38 -26.46 17.79 2.37
C GLY A 38 -27.12 16.79 1.43
N ASN A 39 -27.65 17.28 0.31
CA ASN A 39 -28.12 16.44 -0.78
C ASN A 39 -26.91 15.72 -1.41
N PHE A 40 -26.82 14.40 -1.28
CA PHE A 40 -25.74 13.65 -1.90
C PHE A 40 -26.06 13.47 -3.38
N PRO A 41 -25.26 14.03 -4.31
CA PRO A 41 -25.44 13.73 -5.73
C PRO A 41 -25.32 12.22 -5.97
N GLU A 42 -26.07 11.74 -6.96
CA GLU A 42 -26.03 10.35 -7.35
C GLU A 42 -24.65 10.03 -7.93
N ARG A 43 -24.07 8.92 -7.48
CA ARG A 43 -22.74 8.51 -7.93
C ARG A 43 -22.86 7.92 -9.32
N GLN A 44 -22.32 8.62 -10.31
CA GLN A 44 -22.10 8.05 -11.64
C GLN A 44 -20.79 7.25 -11.65
N ILE A 45 -20.84 6.02 -12.16
CA ILE A 45 -19.68 5.13 -12.27
C ILE A 45 -19.59 4.68 -13.72
N GLU A 46 -18.47 4.97 -14.35
CA GLU A 46 -18.17 4.53 -15.71
C GLU A 46 -16.88 3.72 -15.73
N VAL A 47 -16.88 2.65 -16.52
CA VAL A 47 -15.69 1.83 -16.79
C VAL A 47 -15.27 2.06 -18.23
N VAL A 48 -14.19 2.80 -18.41
CA VAL A 48 -13.63 3.09 -19.73
C VAL A 48 -12.58 2.03 -20.07
N LYS A 49 -12.62 1.52 -21.32
CA LYS A 49 -11.70 0.51 -21.83
C LYS A 49 -10.86 1.07 -22.97
N THR A 50 -9.63 0.61 -23.11
CA THR A 50 -8.76 0.89 -24.26
C THR A 50 -8.07 -0.40 -24.68
N GLN A 51 -7.75 -0.49 -25.97
CA GLN A 51 -6.84 -1.51 -26.48
C GLN A 51 -5.41 -1.12 -26.12
N ALA A 52 -4.56 -2.11 -25.86
CA ALA A 52 -3.14 -1.90 -25.66
C ALA A 52 -2.46 -1.60 -27.00
N THR A 53 -1.36 -0.86 -26.94
CA THR A 53 -0.55 -0.61 -28.14
C THR A 53 0.34 -1.81 -28.46
N ALA A 54 0.92 -1.85 -29.66
CA ALA A 54 1.85 -2.92 -30.04
C ALA A 54 3.02 -3.08 -29.04
N ALA A 55 3.60 -1.97 -28.56
CA ALA A 55 4.67 -2.05 -27.57
C ALA A 55 4.21 -2.55 -26.20
N GLU A 56 2.97 -2.25 -25.81
CA GLU A 56 2.40 -2.82 -24.59
C GLU A 56 2.14 -4.33 -24.74
N GLU A 57 1.62 -4.76 -25.90
CA GLU A 57 1.39 -6.18 -26.19
C GLU A 57 2.69 -6.99 -26.19
N GLU A 58 3.78 -6.47 -26.76
CA GLU A 58 5.10 -7.12 -26.69
C GLU A 58 5.59 -7.28 -25.24
N ALA A 59 5.44 -6.24 -24.41
CA ALA A 59 5.79 -6.31 -23.00
C ALA A 59 4.88 -7.29 -22.22
N TYR A 60 3.60 -7.38 -22.57
CA TYR A 60 2.66 -8.33 -21.97
C TYR A 60 3.00 -9.77 -22.36
N ALA A 61 3.26 -10.02 -23.64
CA ALA A 61 3.70 -11.32 -24.14
C ALA A 61 4.97 -11.77 -23.41
N ARG A 62 5.98 -10.88 -23.36
CA ARG A 62 7.21 -11.18 -22.62
C ARG A 62 6.94 -11.46 -21.14
N LEU A 63 6.10 -10.67 -20.47
CA LEU A 63 5.75 -10.92 -19.07
C LEU A 63 5.07 -12.27 -18.86
N MET A 64 4.25 -12.73 -19.80
CA MET A 64 3.58 -14.03 -19.73
C MET A 64 4.56 -15.20 -19.86
N ASP A 65 5.64 -15.01 -20.62
CA ASP A 65 6.68 -16.01 -20.89
C ASP A 65 7.79 -16.04 -19.83
N VAL A 66 7.84 -15.04 -18.95
CA VAL A 66 8.84 -14.97 -17.88
C VAL A 66 8.70 -16.15 -16.91
N SER A 67 9.82 -16.85 -16.72
CA SER A 67 10.02 -17.91 -15.73
C SER A 67 11.26 -17.58 -14.88
N PHE A 68 11.27 -17.98 -13.61
CA PHE A 68 12.36 -17.63 -12.68
C PHE A 68 12.83 -18.81 -11.84
N HIS A 69 14.13 -19.08 -11.87
CA HIS A 69 14.74 -20.22 -11.17
C HIS A 69 14.95 -19.96 -9.66
N ASN A 70 15.43 -18.78 -9.27
CA ASN A 70 15.72 -18.46 -7.87
C ASN A 70 14.53 -17.93 -7.07
N LEU A 71 13.38 -17.82 -7.72
CA LEU A 71 12.13 -17.45 -7.09
C LEU A 71 11.29 -18.66 -6.69
N ASP A 72 11.67 -19.87 -7.11
CA ASP A 72 10.97 -21.13 -6.77
C ASP A 72 11.55 -21.84 -5.54
N GLY A 73 12.10 -21.07 -4.58
CA GLY A 73 12.68 -21.63 -3.37
C GLY A 73 11.67 -22.38 -2.49
N ARG A 74 11.92 -23.68 -2.24
CA ARG A 74 11.30 -24.62 -1.26
C ARG A 74 9.77 -24.57 -1.10
N GLY A 75 9.03 -23.99 -2.05
CA GLY A 75 7.58 -23.93 -2.03
C GLY A 75 7.06 -23.46 -3.38
N GLN A 76 6.05 -24.18 -3.90
CA GLN A 76 5.47 -23.99 -5.23
C GLN A 76 4.65 -22.70 -5.39
N GLY A 77 5.18 -21.53 -5.02
CA GLY A 77 4.39 -20.28 -5.10
C GLY A 77 5.14 -18.95 -5.07
N VAL A 78 6.43 -18.92 -4.71
CA VAL A 78 7.15 -17.63 -4.61
C VAL A 78 7.43 -17.02 -6.00
N GLY A 79 7.71 -17.83 -7.03
CA GLY A 79 7.79 -17.39 -8.43
C GLY A 79 6.47 -16.83 -8.95
N GLN A 80 5.37 -17.53 -8.68
CA GLN A 80 4.02 -17.10 -9.07
C GLN A 80 3.59 -15.78 -8.41
N LEU A 81 3.93 -15.59 -7.13
CA LEU A 81 3.70 -14.33 -6.42
C LEU A 81 4.49 -13.17 -7.04
N PHE A 82 5.72 -13.41 -7.46
CA PHE A 82 6.50 -12.35 -8.10
C PHE A 82 5.97 -12.01 -9.49
N ARG A 83 5.59 -13.00 -10.31
CA ARG A 83 4.90 -12.76 -11.57
C ARG A 83 3.62 -11.94 -11.38
N THR A 84 2.78 -12.32 -10.41
CA THR A 84 1.58 -11.54 -10.04
C THR A 84 1.93 -10.10 -9.65
N THR A 85 3.06 -9.90 -8.96
CA THR A 85 3.53 -8.56 -8.59
C THR A 85 3.92 -7.73 -9.83
N LEU A 86 4.60 -8.36 -10.81
CA LEU A 86 4.94 -7.70 -12.07
C LEU A 86 3.68 -7.37 -12.89
N GLU A 87 2.71 -8.28 -12.97
CA GLU A 87 1.41 -8.05 -13.64
C GLU A 87 0.64 -6.88 -12.99
N LYS A 88 0.51 -6.91 -11.66
CA LYS A 88 -0.12 -5.83 -10.88
C LYS A 88 0.61 -4.50 -11.03
N ALA A 89 1.91 -4.50 -11.27
CA ALA A 89 2.68 -3.28 -11.48
C ALA A 89 2.57 -2.77 -12.93
N LEU A 90 2.57 -3.66 -13.92
CA LEU A 90 2.56 -3.33 -15.34
C LEU A 90 1.22 -2.79 -15.80
N PHE A 91 0.12 -3.47 -15.47
CA PHE A 91 -1.20 -3.03 -15.96
C PHE A 91 -1.56 -1.60 -15.55
N PRO A 92 -1.23 -1.10 -14.34
CA PRO A 92 -1.45 0.30 -14.00
C PRO A 92 -0.41 1.25 -14.60
N SER A 93 0.86 0.83 -14.76
CA SER A 93 1.91 1.69 -15.34
C SER A 93 3.19 0.91 -15.71
N PRO A 94 3.70 1.07 -16.95
CA PRO A 94 5.01 0.55 -17.35
C PRO A 94 6.14 1.02 -16.43
N ALA A 95 6.10 2.28 -16.00
CA ALA A 95 7.11 2.86 -15.10
C ALA A 95 7.13 2.18 -13.71
N ALA A 96 5.97 1.76 -13.19
CA ALA A 96 5.88 1.03 -11.93
C ALA A 96 6.46 -0.38 -12.04
N CYS A 97 6.19 -1.08 -13.14
CA CYS A 97 6.81 -2.38 -13.42
C CYS A 97 8.32 -2.25 -13.58
N LEU A 98 8.79 -1.26 -14.36
CA LEU A 98 10.22 -0.99 -14.58
C LEU A 98 10.96 -0.74 -13.26
N SER A 99 10.36 0.03 -12.33
CA SER A 99 10.91 0.21 -10.97
C SER A 99 11.02 -1.12 -10.22
N THR A 100 9.98 -1.97 -10.28
CA THR A 100 9.98 -3.29 -9.64
C THR A 100 11.08 -4.20 -10.21
N VAL A 101 11.22 -4.24 -11.53
CA VAL A 101 12.24 -5.01 -12.26
C VAL A 101 13.64 -4.54 -11.87
N ARG A 102 13.93 -3.24 -11.95
CA ARG A 102 15.24 -2.67 -11.57
C ARG A 102 15.61 -2.94 -10.11
N ASN A 103 14.66 -2.79 -9.20
CA ASN A 103 14.86 -3.10 -7.78
C ASN A 103 15.17 -4.58 -7.56
N ARG A 104 14.51 -5.47 -8.31
CA ARG A 104 14.79 -6.91 -8.25
C ARG A 104 16.18 -7.24 -8.81
N MET A 105 16.53 -6.70 -9.98
CA MET A 105 17.85 -6.88 -10.59
C MET A 105 18.97 -6.43 -9.64
N ALA A 106 18.80 -5.28 -8.99
CA ALA A 106 19.77 -4.79 -8.00
C ALA A 106 19.96 -5.75 -6.82
N ARG A 107 18.88 -6.42 -6.37
CA ARG A 107 18.96 -7.43 -5.30
C ARG A 107 19.63 -8.72 -5.77
N LEU A 108 19.33 -9.17 -6.99
CA LEU A 108 19.95 -10.37 -7.58
C LEU A 108 21.45 -10.15 -7.82
N ARG A 109 21.88 -8.99 -8.33
CA ARG A 109 23.31 -8.63 -8.48
C ARG A 109 24.06 -8.70 -7.15
N LYS A 110 23.50 -8.10 -6.08
CA LYS A 110 24.08 -8.20 -4.72
C LYS A 110 24.13 -9.62 -4.17
N ARG A 111 23.21 -10.50 -4.58
CA ARG A 111 23.22 -11.92 -4.19
C ARG A 111 24.29 -12.68 -4.97
N LEU A 112 24.41 -12.42 -6.27
CA LEU A 112 25.42 -13.01 -7.15
C LEU A 112 26.84 -12.73 -6.65
N GLU A 113 27.12 -11.49 -6.21
CA GLU A 113 28.40 -11.11 -5.60
C GLU A 113 28.80 -11.96 -4.38
N LYS A 114 27.82 -12.50 -3.64
CA LYS A 114 28.06 -13.28 -2.43
C LYS A 114 28.02 -14.78 -2.67
N GLU A 115 27.28 -15.22 -3.67
CA GLU A 115 27.10 -16.63 -3.99
C GLU A 115 28.43 -17.26 -4.42
N ARG A 116 28.69 -18.46 -3.94
CA ARG A 116 29.94 -19.21 -4.18
C ARG A 116 29.69 -20.51 -4.94
N ASP A 117 28.44 -20.97 -4.96
CA ASP A 117 28.01 -22.16 -5.67
C ASP A 117 27.77 -21.85 -7.16
N GLY A 118 28.43 -22.59 -8.05
CA GLY A 118 28.41 -22.33 -9.50
C GLY A 118 27.05 -22.56 -10.16
N GLU A 119 26.27 -23.54 -9.68
CA GLU A 119 24.92 -23.82 -10.18
C GLU A 119 23.93 -22.72 -9.75
N ARG A 120 24.09 -22.20 -8.53
CA ARG A 120 23.30 -21.04 -8.08
C ARG A 120 23.72 -19.75 -8.77
N GLN A 121 24.99 -19.58 -9.10
CA GLN A 121 25.44 -18.43 -9.88
C GLN A 121 24.83 -18.42 -11.28
N THR A 122 24.82 -19.58 -11.97
CA THR A 122 24.23 -19.70 -13.31
C THR A 122 22.75 -19.36 -13.32
N THR A 123 21.96 -19.95 -12.43
CA THR A 123 20.52 -19.62 -12.32
C THR A 123 20.26 -18.14 -11.97
N LEU A 124 21.12 -17.51 -11.16
CA LEU A 124 21.00 -16.07 -10.85
C LEU A 124 21.28 -15.20 -12.07
N VAL A 125 22.20 -15.61 -12.94
CA VAL A 125 22.50 -14.93 -14.21
C VAL A 125 21.33 -15.08 -15.19
N GLU A 126 20.74 -16.27 -15.29
CA GLU A 126 19.55 -16.53 -16.13
C GLU A 126 18.34 -15.67 -15.69
N ASP A 127 18.08 -15.58 -14.38
CA ASP A 127 17.03 -14.71 -13.85
C ASP A 127 17.32 -13.22 -14.13
N LEU A 128 18.59 -12.81 -14.10
CA LEU A 128 18.99 -11.44 -14.43
C LEU A 128 18.78 -11.15 -15.91
N ASP A 129 19.14 -12.07 -16.80
CA ASP A 129 18.96 -11.94 -18.25
C ASP A 129 17.46 -11.85 -18.59
N THR A 130 16.64 -12.69 -17.97
CA THR A 130 15.17 -12.64 -18.09
C THR A 130 14.63 -11.27 -17.68
N LEU A 131 15.08 -10.70 -16.56
CA LEU A 131 14.68 -9.37 -16.12
C LEU A 131 15.19 -8.25 -17.03
N GLN A 132 16.38 -8.40 -17.61
CA GLN A 132 16.92 -7.45 -18.58
C GLN A 132 16.11 -7.45 -19.88
N GLY A 133 15.73 -8.64 -20.35
CA GLY A 133 14.84 -8.80 -21.50
C GLY A 133 13.50 -8.13 -21.29
N LEU A 134 12.90 -8.25 -20.09
CA LEU A 134 11.67 -7.54 -19.73
C LEU A 134 11.88 -6.02 -19.57
N GLU A 135 13.01 -5.59 -19.00
CA GLU A 135 13.34 -4.17 -18.86
C GLU A 135 13.39 -3.46 -20.22
N VAL A 136 13.93 -4.10 -21.26
CA VAL A 136 13.99 -3.53 -22.62
C VAL A 136 12.59 -3.25 -23.18
N GLU A 137 11.68 -4.23 -23.10
CA GLU A 137 10.30 -4.05 -23.59
C GLU A 137 9.55 -2.97 -22.81
N LEU A 138 9.75 -2.93 -21.48
CA LEU A 138 9.14 -1.89 -20.64
C LEU A 138 9.66 -0.48 -20.96
N GLN A 139 10.91 -0.35 -21.38
CA GLN A 139 11.49 0.93 -21.81
C GLN A 139 11.03 1.35 -23.20
N ALA A 140 10.66 0.40 -24.06
CA ALA A 140 10.11 0.69 -25.38
C ALA A 140 8.73 1.37 -25.30
N ILE A 141 7.96 1.12 -24.23
CA ILE A 141 6.67 1.77 -23.99
C ILE A 141 6.87 3.24 -23.59
N THR A 142 6.88 4.13 -24.59
CA THR A 142 6.92 5.57 -24.38
C THR A 142 5.57 6.08 -23.84
N PRO A 143 5.49 7.29 -23.27
CA PRO A 143 4.22 7.87 -22.83
C PRO A 143 3.15 7.89 -23.94
N GLU A 144 3.54 8.12 -25.19
CA GLU A 144 2.68 8.14 -26.37
C GLU A 144 2.11 6.75 -26.69
N GLN A 145 2.87 5.70 -26.38
CA GLN A 145 2.46 4.31 -26.56
C GLN A 145 1.77 3.73 -25.32
N PHE A 146 1.70 4.45 -24.21
CA PHE A 146 1.00 3.99 -23.01
C PHE A 146 -0.51 4.26 -23.12
N SER A 147 -1.27 3.25 -23.55
CA SER A 147 -2.70 3.36 -23.89
C SER A 147 -3.55 3.96 -22.78
N LYS A 148 -3.39 3.51 -21.52
CA LYS A 148 -4.17 4.04 -20.39
C LYS A 148 -3.85 5.50 -20.09
N TYR A 149 -2.61 5.93 -20.29
CA TYR A 149 -2.25 7.34 -20.11
C TYR A 149 -2.87 8.20 -21.21
N GLN A 150 -2.82 7.76 -22.47
CA GLN A 150 -3.48 8.47 -23.56
C GLN A 150 -5.00 8.52 -23.40
N LEU A 151 -5.60 7.43 -22.91
CA LEU A 151 -7.02 7.39 -22.56
C LEU A 151 -7.35 8.38 -21.43
N LEU A 152 -6.54 8.40 -20.37
CA LEU A 152 -6.71 9.35 -19.26
C LEU A 152 -6.67 10.79 -19.76
N ARG A 153 -5.68 11.14 -20.60
CA ARG A 153 -5.59 12.49 -21.19
C ARG A 153 -6.86 12.86 -21.96
N ARG A 154 -7.35 11.97 -22.83
CA ARG A 154 -8.58 12.19 -23.58
C ARG A 154 -9.80 12.36 -22.67
N GLN A 155 -9.93 11.54 -21.63
CA GLN A 155 -11.04 11.62 -20.68
C GLN A 155 -11.03 12.94 -19.89
N LEU A 156 -9.84 13.42 -19.53
CA LEU A 156 -9.69 14.70 -18.84
C LEU A 156 -10.01 15.90 -19.75
N CYS A 157 -9.66 15.83 -21.03
CA CYS A 157 -9.96 16.90 -21.98
C CYS A 157 -11.42 16.91 -22.45
N ASP A 158 -11.96 15.74 -22.81
CA ASP A 158 -13.19 15.66 -23.60
C ASP A 158 -14.33 14.90 -22.91
N GLY A 159 -14.01 14.02 -21.95
CA GLY A 159 -14.95 13.03 -21.42
C GLY A 159 -15.67 13.44 -20.14
N LEU A 160 -14.97 14.09 -19.21
CA LEU A 160 -15.48 14.32 -17.85
C LEU A 160 -16.19 15.67 -17.67
N GLY A 161 -16.18 16.54 -18.70
CA GLY A 161 -16.68 17.91 -18.59
C GLY A 161 -15.87 18.78 -17.61
N TRP A 162 -14.65 18.36 -17.28
CA TRP A 162 -13.78 19.06 -16.34
C TRP A 162 -13.23 20.35 -16.96
N ALA A 163 -13.33 21.45 -16.21
CA ALA A 163 -12.80 22.76 -16.58
C ALA A 163 -11.42 22.99 -15.94
N PRO A 164 -10.30 22.78 -16.66
CA PRO A 164 -8.95 22.87 -16.08
C PRO A 164 -8.56 24.27 -15.55
N MET A 165 -9.27 25.31 -16.00
CA MET A 165 -9.04 26.69 -15.59
C MET A 165 -9.95 27.14 -14.43
N ASP A 166 -10.94 26.33 -14.03
CA ASP A 166 -11.80 26.63 -12.90
C ASP A 166 -11.21 26.07 -11.59
N PRO A 167 -10.81 26.91 -10.62
CA PRO A 167 -10.25 26.46 -9.33
C PRO A 167 -11.25 25.68 -8.45
N ASN A 168 -12.55 25.75 -8.74
CA ASN A 168 -13.59 25.02 -8.02
C ASN A 168 -13.86 23.64 -8.61
N ASP A 169 -13.48 23.41 -9.86
CA ASP A 169 -13.67 22.12 -10.54
C ASP A 169 -12.46 21.21 -10.34
N ARG A 170 -12.57 20.32 -9.35
CA ARG A 170 -11.45 19.55 -8.82
C ARG A 170 -11.56 18.09 -9.17
N LEU A 171 -10.47 17.56 -9.71
CA LEU A 171 -10.32 16.13 -9.96
C LEU A 171 -9.44 15.48 -8.89
N VAL A 172 -9.76 14.23 -8.58
CA VAL A 172 -8.97 13.40 -7.69
C VAL A 172 -8.58 12.14 -8.43
N LEU A 173 -7.27 11.94 -8.62
CA LEU A 173 -6.71 10.74 -9.25
C LEU A 173 -6.17 9.81 -8.16
N PHE A 174 -6.62 8.55 -8.21
CA PHE A 174 -6.16 7.50 -7.29
C PHE A 174 -5.33 6.48 -8.05
N THR A 175 -4.19 6.11 -7.48
CA THR A 175 -3.34 5.02 -7.99
C THR A 175 -2.76 4.23 -6.82
N GLU A 176 -2.55 2.92 -6.99
CA GLU A 176 -1.92 2.08 -5.95
C GLU A 176 -0.40 2.32 -5.86
N SER A 177 0.24 2.77 -6.93
CA SER A 177 1.70 2.89 -7.04
C SER A 177 2.18 4.33 -6.94
N LEU A 178 3.07 4.59 -5.98
CA LEU A 178 3.75 5.89 -5.86
C LEU A 178 4.59 6.23 -7.11
N VAL A 179 5.12 5.22 -7.81
CA VAL A 179 5.90 5.45 -9.04
C VAL A 179 4.98 5.93 -10.17
N THR A 180 3.76 5.38 -10.25
CA THR A 180 2.75 5.85 -11.19
C THR A 180 2.31 7.28 -10.85
N LEU A 181 2.09 7.56 -9.56
CA LEU A 181 1.77 8.91 -9.11
C LEU A 181 2.88 9.91 -9.48
N ASP A 182 4.15 9.54 -9.28
CA ASP A 182 5.30 10.39 -9.61
C ASP A 182 5.44 10.57 -11.13
N PHE A 183 5.12 9.55 -11.95
CA PHE A 183 5.05 9.66 -13.41
C PHE A 183 3.96 10.65 -13.84
N LEU A 184 2.74 10.50 -13.30
CA LEU A 184 1.61 11.37 -13.63
C LEU A 184 1.85 12.81 -13.17
N ALA A 185 2.37 13.02 -11.96
CA ALA A 185 2.63 14.34 -11.41
C ALA A 185 3.66 15.12 -12.25
N LYS A 186 4.59 14.43 -12.91
CA LYS A 186 5.60 15.06 -13.78
C LYS A 186 5.06 15.35 -15.18
N ARG A 187 4.28 14.44 -15.77
CA ARG A 187 3.88 14.51 -17.19
C ARG A 187 2.53 15.19 -17.40
N LEU A 188 1.56 14.89 -16.54
CA LEU A 188 0.18 15.31 -16.73
C LEU A 188 0.00 16.83 -16.73
N PRO A 189 0.67 17.63 -15.86
CA PRO A 189 0.56 19.09 -15.92
C PRO A 189 1.05 19.67 -17.24
N ASP A 190 2.19 19.19 -17.75
CA ASP A 190 2.79 19.66 -18.99
C ASP A 190 1.91 19.29 -20.19
N ASP A 191 1.46 18.04 -20.26
CA ASP A 191 0.64 17.51 -21.35
C ASP A 191 -0.75 18.14 -21.44
N LEU A 192 -1.27 18.65 -20.31
CA LEU A 192 -2.55 19.36 -20.20
C LEU A 192 -2.39 20.89 -20.13
N LYS A 193 -1.14 21.39 -20.17
CA LYS A 193 -0.81 22.82 -20.07
C LYS A 193 -1.41 23.50 -18.83
N LEU A 194 -1.37 22.82 -17.68
CA LEU A 194 -1.88 23.34 -16.41
C LEU A 194 -0.91 24.33 -15.78
N ASN A 195 -1.44 25.35 -15.10
CA ASN A 195 -0.61 26.27 -14.32
C ASN A 195 -0.08 25.56 -13.06
N THR A 196 1.21 25.69 -12.79
CA THR A 196 1.93 24.99 -11.70
C THR A 196 1.42 25.31 -10.29
N ALA A 197 0.70 26.44 -10.12
CA ALA A 197 0.07 26.80 -8.85
C ALA A 197 -1.12 25.91 -8.45
N THR A 198 -1.72 25.16 -9.40
CA THR A 198 -3.01 24.46 -9.19
C THR A 198 -2.85 22.98 -8.81
N SER A 199 -1.68 22.37 -9.02
CA SER A 199 -1.46 20.95 -8.75
C SER A 199 -0.81 20.71 -7.38
N SER A 200 -1.51 20.04 -6.45
CA SER A 200 -0.93 19.57 -5.19
C SER A 200 -0.84 18.03 -5.17
N SER A 201 0.37 17.47 -5.14
CA SER A 201 0.56 16.04 -4.89
C SER A 201 0.68 15.79 -3.39
N ARG A 202 -0.29 15.12 -2.77
CA ARG A 202 -0.20 14.71 -1.37
C ARG A 202 0.04 13.21 -1.29
N ARG A 203 1.18 12.79 -0.73
CA ARG A 203 1.45 11.39 -0.41
C ARG A 203 0.66 11.05 0.86
N THR A 204 -0.55 10.54 0.72
CA THR A 204 -1.31 10.02 1.85
C THR A 204 -0.79 8.63 2.19
N ARG A 205 0.06 8.54 3.19
CA ARG A 205 0.34 7.25 3.84
C ARG A 205 -0.95 6.84 4.55
N PRO A 206 -1.45 5.60 4.42
CA PRO A 206 -2.58 5.16 5.23
C PRO A 206 -2.18 5.38 6.69
N GLU A 207 -2.97 6.18 7.40
CA GLU A 207 -2.72 6.52 8.79
C GLU A 207 -2.74 5.21 9.57
N SER A 208 -1.54 4.74 9.96
CA SER A 208 -1.45 3.62 10.89
C SER A 208 -2.13 4.08 12.17
N ALA A 209 -3.22 3.39 12.53
CA ALA A 209 -3.95 3.62 13.76
C ALA A 209 -2.97 3.92 14.92
N PRO A 210 -3.25 4.93 15.76
CA PRO A 210 -2.31 5.36 16.78
C PRO A 210 -1.92 4.17 17.66
N ARG A 211 -0.65 3.77 17.58
CA ARG A 211 -0.06 2.84 18.54
C ARG A 211 -0.06 3.57 19.87
N SER A 212 -1.01 3.24 20.73
CA SER A 212 -1.01 3.66 22.12
C SER A 212 0.34 3.28 22.74
N ALA A 213 1.11 4.28 23.14
CA ALA A 213 2.35 4.10 23.86
C ALA A 213 2.06 3.44 25.22
N ALA A 214 2.27 2.13 25.32
CA ALA A 214 2.29 1.41 26.58
C ALA A 214 3.61 0.65 26.69
N SER A 215 4.66 1.33 27.18
CA SER A 215 5.80 0.65 27.79
C SER A 215 6.39 1.49 28.93
N GLY A 216 5.56 1.79 29.93
CA GLY A 216 6.07 2.10 31.26
C GLY A 216 6.54 0.80 31.91
N ARG A 217 7.83 0.43 31.73
CA ARG A 217 8.48 -0.59 32.55
C ARG A 217 8.52 -0.08 34.00
N LYS A 218 7.51 -0.39 34.82
CA LYS A 218 7.65 -0.30 36.27
C LYS A 218 8.63 -1.38 36.71
N ARG A 219 9.85 -0.96 37.04
CA ARG A 219 10.80 -1.77 37.81
C ARG A 219 10.11 -2.16 39.12
N ALA A 220 9.99 -3.45 39.38
CA ALA A 220 9.63 -3.95 40.71
C ALA A 220 10.77 -3.56 41.69
N PRO A 221 10.48 -2.96 42.85
CA PRO A 221 11.50 -2.72 43.85
C PRO A 221 11.97 -4.07 44.45
N PRO A 222 13.26 -4.21 44.80
CA PRO A 222 13.78 -5.45 45.37
C PRO A 222 13.16 -5.69 46.75
N GLY A 223 12.60 -6.89 46.95
CA GLY A 223 12.15 -7.35 48.26
C GLY A 223 13.33 -7.51 49.24
N PRO A 224 13.15 -7.23 50.53
CA PRO A 224 14.23 -7.32 51.51
C PRO A 224 14.58 -8.79 51.80
N ARG A 225 15.88 -9.10 51.76
CA ARG A 225 16.42 -10.37 52.27
C ARG A 225 16.53 -10.30 53.79
N CYS A 226 16.09 -11.36 54.46
CA CYS A 226 16.22 -11.52 55.90
C CYS A 226 17.68 -11.74 56.32
N THR A 227 18.12 -11.03 57.36
CA THR A 227 19.11 -11.54 58.32
C THR A 227 18.73 -11.08 59.72
N THR A 228 18.62 -12.06 60.62
CA THR A 228 18.97 -12.07 62.04
C THR A 228 19.00 -10.76 62.84
N SER A 229 18.23 -10.78 63.94
CA SER A 229 18.30 -9.92 65.14
C SER A 229 17.74 -8.49 65.05
N GLY A 230 16.93 -8.11 66.05
CA GLY A 230 16.75 -6.70 66.44
C GLY A 230 15.42 -6.01 66.12
N ARG A 231 14.37 -6.32 66.90
CA ARG A 231 13.47 -5.40 67.63
C ARG A 231 13.01 -4.04 67.01
N CYS A 232 11.70 -3.78 67.17
CA CYS A 232 11.00 -2.47 67.33
C CYS A 232 10.85 -1.56 66.09
N THR A 233 9.80 -0.76 65.86
CA THR A 233 8.46 -0.52 66.44
C THR A 233 7.67 0.42 65.49
N ARG A 234 6.33 0.36 65.62
CA ARG A 234 5.25 1.29 65.21
C ARG A 234 5.59 2.77 65.00
N SER A 235 4.85 3.43 64.08
CA SER A 235 3.83 4.49 64.35
C SER A 235 3.24 5.01 63.02
N TRP A 236 1.91 5.02 62.82
CA TRP A 236 0.95 6.15 63.00
C TRP A 236 1.35 7.40 62.18
N ASN A 237 0.51 8.10 61.41
CA ASN A 237 -0.93 8.35 61.49
C ASN A 237 -1.37 9.16 60.24
N GLY A 238 -2.69 9.25 59.98
CA GLY A 238 -3.29 10.45 59.38
C GLY A 238 -4.17 10.25 58.14
N SER A 239 -5.46 9.99 58.36
CA SER A 239 -6.56 10.31 57.42
C SER A 239 -6.99 11.80 57.59
N PRO A 240 -8.12 12.28 57.02
CA PRO A 240 -8.39 12.59 55.60
C PRO A 240 -9.01 14.02 55.43
N THR A 241 -9.08 14.59 54.23
CA THR A 241 -10.20 15.51 53.86
C THR A 241 -10.32 15.81 52.36
N ALA A 242 -11.57 16.09 51.99
CA ALA A 242 -12.13 16.29 50.67
C ALA A 242 -11.97 17.71 50.09
N CYS A 243 -12.05 17.80 48.76
CA CYS A 243 -12.97 18.65 47.97
C CYS A 243 -13.12 18.00 46.59
#